data_AF-A0A495Z542-F1
#
_entry.id   AF-A0A495Z542-F1
#
_cell.length_a   1.000
_cell.length_b   1.000
_cell.length_c   1.000
_cell.angle_alpha   90.00
_cell.angle_beta   90.00
_cell.angle_gamma   90.00
#
_symmetry.space_group_name_H-M   'P 1'
#
loop_
_entity.id
_entity.type
_entity.pdbx_description
1 polymer ?
#
loop_
_entity_poly.entity_id
_entity_poly.type
_entity_poly.pdbx_seq_one_letter_code
_entity_poly.pdbx_strand_id
1 'polypeptide(L)'
;MKAVLEKLSAYHIFGYLLPGSLFVILGERLTSFSLIQRSWIVGIVLYYFIGLVISRVGTLIVKPVLERIGLVREASYDDYVEASESDSRIDILSAQNNLFRTLCAMVMMLIGLKIGEKVIGVLPWGADVYDFIVLVALFILFVFSYRKKTQELVRRVKHVQQKGQE
;
A
#
# COMPACT_ATOMS: atom_id res chain seq x y z
N MET A 1 -18.02 14.72 -13.11
CA MET A 1 -17.82 14.48 -11.66
C MET A 1 -18.32 13.11 -11.19
N LYS A 2 -19.60 12.72 -11.37
CA LYS A 2 -20.11 11.38 -10.94
C LYS A 2 -19.30 10.19 -11.50
N ALA A 3 -19.01 10.17 -12.81
CA ALA A 3 -18.23 9.08 -13.42
C ALA A 3 -16.76 9.03 -12.97
N VAL A 4 -16.17 10.16 -12.55
CA VAL A 4 -14.81 10.21 -11.99
C VAL A 4 -14.84 9.75 -10.53
N LEU A 5 -15.83 10.17 -9.74
CA LEU A 5 -16.05 9.73 -8.35
C LEU A 5 -16.36 8.22 -8.24
N GLU A 6 -17.19 7.68 -9.12
CA GLU A 6 -17.51 6.24 -9.16
C GLU A 6 -16.28 5.42 -9.54
N LYS A 7 -15.52 5.86 -10.57
CA LYS A 7 -14.27 5.21 -10.97
C LYS A 7 -13.20 5.32 -9.89
N LEU A 8 -13.07 6.46 -9.20
CA LEU A 8 -12.09 6.63 -8.12
C LEU A 8 -12.35 5.62 -7.00
N SER A 9 -13.62 5.37 -6.64
CA SER A 9 -13.95 4.37 -5.61
C SER A 9 -13.58 2.95 -6.04
N ALA A 10 -13.88 2.57 -7.29
CA ALA A 10 -13.59 1.22 -7.80
C ALA A 10 -12.08 0.99 -7.98
N TYR A 11 -11.34 1.98 -8.49
CA TYR A 11 -9.88 1.90 -8.61
C TYR A 11 -9.21 1.85 -7.24
N HIS A 12 -9.69 2.58 -6.24
CA HIS A 12 -9.15 2.48 -4.88
C HIS A 12 -9.46 1.14 -4.23
N ILE A 13 -10.66 0.59 -4.42
CA ILE A 13 -11.02 -0.75 -3.91
C ILE A 13 -10.16 -1.81 -4.58
N PHE A 14 -10.09 -1.79 -5.91
CA PHE A 14 -9.31 -2.75 -6.69
C PHE A 14 -7.81 -2.62 -6.42
N GLY A 15 -7.32 -1.40 -6.22
CA GLY A 15 -5.93 -1.08 -5.92
C GLY A 15 -5.39 -1.75 -4.66
N TYR A 16 -6.27 -2.19 -3.75
CA TYR A 16 -5.89 -3.00 -2.59
C TYR A 16 -6.39 -4.44 -2.70
N LEU A 17 -7.62 -4.66 -3.15
CA LEU A 17 -8.17 -6.01 -3.21
C LEU A 17 -7.37 -6.93 -4.15
N LEU A 18 -6.92 -6.42 -5.30
CA LEU A 18 -6.11 -7.20 -6.25
C LEU A 18 -4.78 -7.66 -5.62
N PRO A 19 -3.87 -6.77 -5.16
CA PRO A 19 -2.60 -7.19 -4.58
C PRO A 19 -2.78 -8.03 -3.32
N GLY A 20 -3.79 -7.75 -2.49
CA GLY A 20 -4.07 -8.57 -1.31
C GLY A 20 -4.51 -9.99 -1.67
N SER A 21 -5.39 -10.14 -2.65
CA SER A 21 -5.84 -11.45 -3.13
C SER A 21 -4.69 -12.25 -3.75
N LEU A 22 -3.87 -11.60 -4.58
CA LEU A 22 -2.69 -12.23 -5.18
C LEU A 22 -1.66 -12.63 -4.12
N PHE A 23 -1.42 -11.81 -3.10
CA PHE A 23 -0.55 -12.15 -1.99
C PHE A 23 -1.00 -13.42 -1.27
N VAL A 24 -2.29 -13.52 -0.96
CA VAL A 24 -2.84 -14.70 -0.28
C VAL A 24 -2.72 -15.97 -1.14
N ILE A 25 -3.11 -15.88 -2.42
CA ILE A 25 -3.07 -17.03 -3.34
C ILE A 25 -1.63 -17.49 -3.59
N LEU A 26 -0.71 -16.56 -3.87
CA LEU A 26 0.69 -16.89 -4.12
C LEU A 26 1.40 -17.33 -2.84
N GLY A 27 1.08 -16.71 -1.70
CA GLY A 27 1.62 -17.08 -0.39
C GLY A 27 1.36 -18.54 -0.05
N GLU A 28 0.12 -19.01 -0.24
CA GLU A 28 -0.24 -20.42 -0.03
C GLU A 28 0.52 -21.36 -0.98
N ARG A 29 0.76 -20.96 -2.23
CA ARG A 29 1.51 -21.78 -3.19
C ARG A 29 3.00 -21.83 -2.91
N LEU A 30 3.55 -20.76 -2.34
CA LEU A 30 5.00 -20.58 -2.18
C LEU A 30 5.49 -20.92 -0.76
N THR A 31 4.60 -20.95 0.24
CA THR A 31 4.93 -21.13 1.66
C THR A 31 3.94 -22.09 2.34
N SER A 32 4.22 -22.51 3.57
CA SER A 32 3.29 -23.31 4.38
C SER A 32 2.10 -22.51 4.94
N PHE A 33 2.10 -21.18 4.79
CA PHE A 33 1.03 -20.34 5.33
C PHE A 33 -0.16 -20.29 4.37
N SER A 34 -1.35 -20.63 4.87
CA SER A 34 -2.60 -20.37 4.15
C SER A 34 -3.42 -19.30 4.87
N LEU A 35 -3.73 -18.23 4.14
CA LEU A 35 -4.62 -17.16 4.57
C LEU A 35 -5.97 -17.19 3.83
N ILE A 36 -6.21 -18.25 3.04
CA ILE A 36 -7.46 -18.39 2.27
C ILE A 36 -8.64 -18.58 3.23
N GLN A 37 -9.67 -17.77 3.03
CA GLN A 37 -10.89 -17.81 3.84
C GLN A 37 -11.98 -18.60 3.15
N ARG A 38 -12.72 -19.42 3.92
CA ARG A 38 -13.89 -20.16 3.43
C ARG A 38 -15.07 -19.23 3.12
N SER A 39 -15.26 -18.21 3.95
CA SER A 39 -16.32 -17.21 3.76
C SER A 39 -15.83 -16.13 2.78
N TRP A 40 -16.59 -15.92 1.70
CA TRP A 40 -16.25 -14.90 0.71
C TRP A 40 -16.26 -13.48 1.31
N ILE A 41 -17.15 -13.21 2.28
CA ILE A 41 -17.24 -11.90 2.95
C ILE A 41 -15.97 -11.65 3.78
N VAL A 42 -15.57 -12.64 4.59
CA VAL A 42 -14.35 -12.56 5.40
C VAL A 42 -13.13 -12.44 4.50
N GLY A 43 -13.11 -13.19 3.39
CA GLY A 43 -12.07 -13.12 2.37
C GLY A 43 -11.92 -11.71 1.79
N ILE A 44 -13.00 -11.08 1.33
CA ILE A 44 -12.94 -9.71 0.78
C ILE A 44 -12.38 -8.72 1.81
N VAL A 45 -12.86 -8.77 3.06
CA VAL A 45 -12.39 -7.86 4.12
C VAL A 45 -10.90 -8.09 4.41
N LEU A 46 -10.50 -9.35 4.61
CA LEU A 46 -9.11 -9.69 4.91
C LEU A 46 -8.17 -9.33 3.76
N TYR A 47 -8.54 -9.67 2.52
CA TYR A 47 -7.67 -9.45 1.37
C TYR A 47 -7.54 -7.96 1.06
N TYR A 48 -8.62 -7.18 1.21
CA TYR A 48 -8.54 -5.74 1.15
C TYR A 48 -7.58 -5.17 2.21
N PHE A 49 -7.68 -5.65 3.46
CA PHE A 49 -6.80 -5.21 4.54
C PHE A 49 -5.32 -5.56 4.27
N ILE A 50 -5.04 -6.78 3.82
CA ILE A 50 -3.69 -7.21 3.41
C ILE A 50 -3.17 -6.31 2.28
N GLY A 51 -3.98 -6.04 1.27
CA GLY A 51 -3.64 -5.13 0.17
C GLY A 51 -3.33 -3.70 0.63
N LEU A 52 -4.09 -3.20 1.61
CA LEU A 52 -3.85 -1.90 2.24
C LEU A 52 -2.50 -1.88 2.97
N VAL A 53 -2.19 -2.92 3.75
CA VAL A 53 -0.90 -3.09 4.44
C VAL A 53 0.25 -3.10 3.42
N ILE A 54 0.14 -3.90 2.36
CA ILE A 54 1.11 -3.94 1.26
C ILE A 54 1.29 -2.55 0.63
N SER A 55 0.21 -1.80 0.41
CA SER A 55 0.29 -0.45 -0.13
C SER A 55 1.04 0.53 0.79
N ARG A 56 0.89 0.38 2.12
CA ARG A 56 1.65 1.16 3.10
C ARG A 56 3.13 0.82 3.04
N VAL A 57 3.49 -0.46 2.96
CA VAL A 57 4.87 -0.91 2.75
C VAL A 57 5.44 -0.32 1.45
N GLY A 58 4.68 -0.36 0.36
CA GLY A 58 5.08 0.26 -0.91
C GLY A 58 5.38 1.75 -0.80
N THR A 59 4.58 2.47 0.00
CA THR A 59 4.70 3.92 0.17
C THR A 59 5.83 4.33 1.13
N LEU A 60 6.10 3.52 2.15
CA LEU A 60 7.06 3.83 3.23
C LEU A 60 8.44 3.23 2.99
N ILE A 61 8.53 2.13 2.23
CA ILE A 61 9.79 1.40 2.00
C ILE A 61 10.13 1.40 0.52
N VAL A 62 9.29 0.80 -0.34
CA VAL A 62 9.63 0.59 -1.76
C VAL A 62 9.89 1.92 -2.47
N LYS A 63 8.96 2.88 -2.37
CA LYS A 63 9.12 4.18 -3.03
C LYS A 63 10.43 4.89 -2.61
N PRO A 64 10.69 5.15 -1.31
CA PRO A 64 11.92 5.84 -0.90
C PRO A 64 13.20 5.10 -1.32
N VAL A 65 13.19 3.77 -1.32
CA VAL A 65 14.34 2.97 -1.78
C VAL A 65 14.57 3.17 -3.27
N LEU A 66 13.52 3.06 -4.10
CA LEU A 66 13.61 3.23 -5.55
C LEU A 66 14.00 4.66 -5.96
N GLU A 67 13.52 5.67 -5.23
CA GLU A 67 13.94 7.07 -5.41
C GLU A 67 15.43 7.25 -5.08
N ARG A 68 15.89 6.67 -3.96
CA ARG A 68 17.30 6.79 -3.52
C ARG A 68 18.28 6.16 -4.50
N ILE A 69 17.91 5.07 -5.16
CA ILE A 69 18.75 4.43 -6.19
C ILE A 69 18.54 5.02 -7.59
N GLY A 70 17.67 6.04 -7.72
CA GLY A 70 17.45 6.78 -8.96
C GLY A 70 16.62 6.05 -10.03
N LEU A 71 15.94 4.95 -9.68
CA LEU A 71 15.08 4.20 -10.63
C LEU A 71 13.74 4.90 -10.88
N VAL A 72 13.26 5.71 -9.93
CA VAL A 72 12.02 6.50 -10.08
C VAL A 72 12.22 7.92 -9.60
N ARG A 73 11.44 8.85 -10.15
CA ARG A 73 11.33 10.24 -9.71
C ARG A 73 9.86 10.62 -9.69
N GLU A 74 9.43 11.32 -8.65
CA GLU A 74 8.09 11.88 -8.58
C GLU A 74 8.11 13.39 -8.81
N ALA A 75 7.06 13.90 -9.44
CA ALA A 75 6.82 15.34 -9.54
C ALA A 75 6.62 15.95 -8.14
N SER A 76 6.79 17.26 -8.03
CA SER A 76 6.48 17.95 -6.79
C SER A 76 4.98 17.85 -6.48
N TYR A 77 4.62 18.06 -5.22
CA TYR A 77 3.22 18.03 -4.81
C TYR A 77 2.40 19.12 -5.49
N ASP A 78 2.97 20.32 -5.63
CA ASP A 78 2.29 21.47 -6.22
C ASP A 78 2.10 21.28 -7.73
N ASP A 79 3.15 20.82 -8.45
CA ASP A 79 3.04 20.48 -9.88
C ASP A 79 1.98 19.39 -10.11
N TYR A 80 1.92 18.39 -9.23
CA TYR A 80 0.91 17.33 -9.33
C TYR A 80 -0.50 17.90 -9.19
N VAL A 81 -0.74 18.77 -8.20
CA VAL A 81 -2.08 19.35 -7.96
C VAL A 81 -2.52 20.20 -9.14
N GLU A 82 -1.66 21.11 -9.62
CA GLU A 82 -1.97 21.98 -10.76
C GLU A 82 -2.22 21.20 -12.05
N ALA A 83 -1.37 20.22 -12.33
CA ALA A 83 -1.52 19.40 -13.51
C ALA A 83 -2.80 18.56 -13.43
N SER A 84 -3.12 17.99 -12.26
CA SER A 84 -4.32 17.15 -12.08
C SER A 84 -5.63 17.94 -12.13
N GLU A 85 -5.61 19.23 -11.77
CA GLU A 85 -6.73 20.15 -11.98
C GLU A 85 -6.97 20.42 -13.47
N SER A 86 -5.89 20.42 -14.27
CA SER A 86 -5.93 20.71 -15.71
C SER A 86 -6.21 19.48 -16.58
N ASP A 87 -5.72 18.30 -16.19
CA ASP A 87 -5.90 17.03 -16.91
C ASP A 87 -6.27 15.88 -15.96
N SER A 88 -7.54 15.51 -15.97
CA SER A 88 -8.09 14.38 -15.20
C SER A 88 -7.44 13.01 -15.51
N ARG A 89 -6.71 12.87 -16.63
CA ARG A 89 -5.96 11.64 -16.95
C ARG A 89 -4.80 11.42 -15.98
N ILE A 90 -4.28 12.47 -15.36
CA ILE A 90 -3.17 12.39 -14.39
C ILE A 90 -3.58 11.60 -13.15
N ASP A 91 -4.79 11.79 -12.63
CA ASP A 91 -5.31 11.00 -11.51
C ASP A 91 -5.40 9.50 -11.85
N ILE A 92 -5.80 9.17 -13.09
CA ILE A 92 -5.88 7.77 -13.56
C ILE A 92 -4.48 7.16 -13.65
N LEU A 93 -3.52 7.88 -14.26
CA LEU A 93 -2.13 7.45 -14.35
C LEU A 93 -1.49 7.30 -12.97
N SER A 94 -1.78 8.21 -12.04
CA SER A 94 -1.35 8.15 -10.64
C SER A 94 -1.91 6.92 -9.94
N ALA A 95 -3.19 6.61 -10.12
CA ALA A 95 -3.80 5.40 -9.59
C ALA A 95 -3.14 4.11 -10.14
N GLN A 96 -2.86 4.06 -11.45
CA GLN A 96 -2.15 2.95 -12.08
C GLN A 96 -0.72 2.81 -11.56
N ASN A 97 0.02 3.92 -11.44
CA ASN A 97 1.38 3.93 -10.88
C ASN A 97 1.40 3.45 -9.42
N ASN A 98 0.42 3.88 -8.61
CA ASN A 98 0.25 3.42 -7.24
C ASN A 98 -0.02 1.90 -7.16
N LEU A 99 -0.77 1.34 -8.11
CA LEU A 99 -0.97 -0.11 -8.20
C LEU A 99 0.34 -0.84 -8.50
N PHE A 100 1.13 -0.39 -9.48
CA PHE A 100 2.44 -0.99 -9.77
C PHE A 100 3.39 -0.94 -8.57
N ARG A 101 3.48 0.20 -7.88
CA ARG A 101 4.24 0.31 -6.61
C ARG A 101 3.77 -0.71 -5.57
N THR A 102 2.45 -0.89 -5.45
CA THR A 102 1.85 -1.84 -4.51
C THR A 102 2.15 -3.29 -4.91
N LEU A 103 2.17 -3.61 -6.21
CA LEU A 103 2.59 -4.92 -6.71
C LEU A 103 4.08 -5.19 -6.47
N CYS A 104 4.96 -4.20 -6.62
CA CYS A 104 6.37 -4.33 -6.22
C CYS A 104 6.51 -4.65 -4.72
N ALA A 105 5.74 -3.95 -3.87
CA ALA A 105 5.71 -4.20 -2.43
C ALA A 105 5.16 -5.60 -2.10
N MET A 106 4.14 -6.05 -2.82
CA MET A 106 3.56 -7.39 -2.68
C MET A 106 4.63 -8.46 -2.93
N VAL A 107 5.36 -8.36 -4.04
CA VAL A 107 6.44 -9.31 -4.38
C VAL A 107 7.54 -9.27 -3.32
N MET A 108 7.95 -8.08 -2.89
CA MET A 108 8.93 -7.91 -1.81
C MET A 108 8.46 -8.58 -0.51
N MET A 109 7.18 -8.41 -0.13
CA MET A 109 6.60 -9.04 1.05
C MET A 109 6.47 -10.56 0.90
N LEU A 110 6.20 -11.09 -0.30
CA LEU A 110 6.20 -12.54 -0.55
C LEU A 110 7.59 -13.16 -0.37
N ILE A 111 8.63 -12.48 -0.87
CA ILE A 111 10.02 -12.86 -0.62
C ILE A 111 10.32 -12.84 0.89
N GLY A 112 9.89 -11.78 1.58
CA GLY A 112 9.99 -11.66 3.03
C GLY A 112 9.26 -12.78 3.78
N LEU A 113 8.05 -13.13 3.36
CA LEU A 113 7.27 -14.24 3.94
C LEU A 113 8.00 -15.57 3.79
N LYS A 114 8.57 -15.84 2.61
CA LYS A 114 9.34 -17.07 2.37
C LYS A 114 10.61 -17.16 3.21
N ILE A 115 11.29 -16.03 3.42
CA ILE A 115 12.45 -15.97 4.33
C ILE A 115 11.99 -16.16 5.78
N GLY A 116 10.90 -15.51 6.18
CA GLY A 116 10.32 -15.59 7.51
C GLY A 116 9.94 -17.02 7.90
N GLU A 117 9.33 -17.79 7.00
CA GLU A 117 9.04 -19.21 7.18
C GLU A 117 10.29 -20.01 7.60
N LYS A 118 11.43 -19.78 6.94
CA LYS A 118 12.70 -20.45 7.29
C LYS A 118 13.22 -20.01 8.66
N VAL A 119 13.08 -18.73 9.00
CA VAL A 119 13.55 -18.18 10.29
C VAL A 119 12.73 -18.75 11.45
N ILE A 120 11.40 -18.83 11.29
CA ILE A 120 10.50 -19.40 12.29
C ILE A 120 10.87 -20.86 12.59
N GLY A 121 11.27 -21.63 11.58
CA GLY A 121 11.69 -23.03 11.75
C GLY A 121 13.03 -23.22 12.48
N VAL A 122 13.83 -22.16 12.63
CA VAL A 122 15.17 -22.23 13.25
C VAL A 122 15.19 -21.61 14.65
N LEU A 123 14.41 -20.55 14.88
CA LEU A 123 14.39 -19.85 16.15
C LEU A 123 13.47 -20.58 17.16
N PRO A 124 13.91 -20.78 18.42
CA PRO A 124 13.17 -21.55 19.42
C PRO A 124 12.05 -20.73 20.10
N TRP A 125 11.52 -19.69 19.44
CA TRP A 125 10.46 -18.85 20.01
C TRP A 125 9.09 -19.53 19.86
N GLY A 126 8.22 -19.32 20.86
CA GLY A 126 6.83 -19.76 20.80
C GLY A 126 6.01 -18.94 19.78
N ALA A 127 4.91 -19.52 19.30
CA ALA A 127 4.01 -18.89 18.33
C ALA A 127 3.54 -17.48 18.76
N ASP A 128 3.20 -17.32 20.04
CA ASP A 128 2.72 -16.05 20.62
C ASP A 128 3.73 -14.89 20.44
N VAL A 129 5.03 -15.19 20.43
CA VAL A 129 6.07 -14.18 20.23
C VAL A 129 6.05 -13.65 18.81
N TYR A 130 5.87 -14.52 17.81
CA TYR A 130 5.77 -14.11 16.41
C TYR A 130 4.51 -13.29 16.16
N ASP A 131 3.37 -13.69 16.74
CA ASP A 131 2.12 -12.94 16.65
C ASP A 131 2.29 -11.54 17.25
N PHE A 132 2.94 -11.43 18.42
CA PHE A 132 3.24 -10.14 19.04
C PHE A 132 4.16 -9.28 18.17
N ILE A 133 5.21 -9.85 17.57
CA ILE A 133 6.10 -9.15 16.63
C ILE A 133 5.31 -8.59 15.43
N VAL A 134 4.41 -9.40 14.85
CA VAL A 134 3.57 -8.96 13.73
C VAL A 134 2.65 -7.80 14.13
N LEU A 135 2.02 -7.87 15.31
CA LEU A 135 1.18 -6.78 15.83
C LEU A 135 1.97 -5.49 16.05
N VAL A 136 3.16 -5.57 16.65
CA VAL A 136 4.03 -4.40 16.85
C VAL A 136 4.49 -3.83 15.51
N ALA A 137 4.85 -4.67 14.54
CA ALA A 137 5.24 -4.23 13.21
C ALA A 137 4.09 -3.52 12.48
N LEU A 138 2.87 -4.05 12.56
CA LEU A 138 1.66 -3.42 12.01
C LEU A 138 1.38 -2.07 12.68
N PHE A 139 1.49 -1.99 14.01
CA PHE A 139 1.29 -0.74 14.74
C PHE A 139 2.27 0.34 14.27
N ILE A 140 3.57 0.00 14.21
CA ILE A 140 4.61 0.92 13.72
C ILE A 140 4.32 1.36 12.27
N LEU A 141 3.98 0.42 11.39
CA LEU A 141 3.65 0.71 10.00
C LEU A 141 2.48 1.70 9.90
N PHE A 142 1.44 1.53 10.72
CA PHE A 142 0.28 2.43 10.71
C PHE A 142 0.57 3.78 11.34
N VAL A 143 1.39 3.88 12.39
CA VAL A 143 1.83 5.17 12.94
C VAL A 143 2.56 6.00 11.88
N PHE A 144 3.51 5.39 11.16
CA PHE A 144 4.22 6.09 10.07
C PHE A 144 3.32 6.41 8.89
N SER A 145 2.39 5.52 8.56
CA SER A 145 1.40 5.76 7.51
C SER A 145 0.48 6.93 7.86
N TYR A 146 -0.01 6.98 9.10
CA TYR A 146 -0.84 8.06 9.61
C TYR A 146 -0.08 9.39 9.55
N ARG A 147 1.16 9.44 10.05
CA ARG A 147 2.02 10.63 9.97
C ARG A 147 2.14 11.13 8.53
N LYS A 148 2.45 10.24 7.56
CA LYS A 148 2.60 10.62 6.15
C LYS A 148 1.30 11.15 5.55
N LYS A 149 0.16 10.51 5.88
CA LYS A 149 -1.16 10.98 5.43
C LYS A 149 -1.55 12.34 6.01
N THR A 150 -1.25 12.59 7.28
CA THR A 150 -1.46 13.89 7.90
C THR A 150 -0.61 14.98 7.23
N GLN A 151 0.64 14.68 6.87
CA GLN A 151 1.50 15.62 6.14
C GLN A 151 0.96 15.96 4.74
N GLU A 152 0.50 14.96 3.98
CA GLU A 152 -0.15 15.17 2.68
C GLU A 152 -1.40 16.07 2.82
N LEU A 153 -2.24 15.81 3.83
CA LEU A 153 -3.43 16.62 4.11
C LEU A 153 -3.07 18.08 4.44
N VAL A 154 -2.09 18.30 5.33
CA VAL A 154 -1.64 19.64 5.71
C VAL A 154 -1.07 20.40 4.51
N ARG A 155 -0.29 19.74 3.64
CA ARG A 155 0.22 20.36 2.40
C ARG A 155 -0.92 20.80 1.48
N ARG A 156 -1.95 19.95 1.32
CA ARG A 156 -3.13 20.30 0.52
C ARG A 156 -3.85 21.53 1.02
N VAL A 157 -4.08 21.61 2.34
CA VAL A 157 -4.77 22.75 2.96
C VAL A 157 -3.99 24.05 2.70
N LYS A 158 -2.65 24.01 2.86
CA LYS A 158 -1.80 25.17 2.60
C LYS A 158 -1.81 25.61 1.13
N HIS A 159 -1.71 24.66 0.19
CA HIS A 159 -1.77 24.95 -1.25
C HIS A 159 -3.06 25.69 -1.63
N VAL A 160 -4.21 25.21 -1.14
CA VAL A 160 -5.51 25.85 -1.41
C VAL A 160 -5.62 27.25 -0.79
N GLN A 161 -5.08 27.44 0.43
CA GLN A 161 -5.08 28.76 1.07
C GLN A 161 -4.21 29.78 0.33
N GLN A 162 -3.08 29.35 -0.25
CA GLN A 162 -2.17 30.22 -1.01
C GLN A 162 -2.80 30.64 -2.34
N LYS A 163 -3.37 29.70 -3.12
CA LYS A 163 -4.09 30.02 -4.37
C LYS A 163 -5.28 30.96 -4.17
N GLY A 164 -5.95 30.92 -3.02
CA GLY A 164 -7.09 31.80 -2.73
C GLY A 164 -6.70 33.24 -2.37
N GLN A 165 -5.40 33.52 -2.22
CA GLN A 165 -4.86 34.85 -1.92
C GLN A 165 -4.23 35.53 -3.15
N GLU A 166 -4.08 34.80 -4.27
CA GLU A 166 -3.58 35.27 -5.57
C GLU A 166 -4.74 35.61 -6.52
#